data_AF-A0A531JLY4-F1
#
_entry.id   AF-A0A531JLY4-F1
#
_cell.length_a   1.000
_cell.length_b   1.000
_cell.length_c   1.000
_cell.angle_alpha   90.00
_cell.angle_beta   90.00
_cell.angle_gamma   90.00
#
_symmetry.space_group_name_H-M   'P 1'
#
loop_
_entity.id
_entity.type
_entity.pdbx_description
1 polymer ?
#
loop_
_entity_poly.entity_id
_entity_poly.type
_entity_poly.pdbx_seq_one_letter_code
_entity_poly.pdbx_strand_id
1 'polypeptide(L)'
;MDVGDWLRRHGLEQYEAAFRENKIDDTVLPTLTAEDLKDLGVGFVGHRRKLLDAIAALRAQVAAPTPLLSDAPLAIDNAAKDTAERRQVTVMFSDLVGSTALSARMDPEDLREVIAAYQKCVAEAVRRFGGFVAKYMGDGVLVYFGYPKAHEDDAERAVRAGLA
;
A
#
# COMPACT_ATOMS: atom_id res chain seq x y z
N MET A 1 23.89 9.43 12.09
CA MET A 1 22.85 10.11 12.89
C MET A 1 22.87 9.53 14.30
N ASP A 2 22.68 10.31 15.36
CA ASP A 2 22.53 9.74 16.72
C ASP A 2 21.07 9.29 16.94
N VAL A 3 20.87 7.98 17.18
CA VAL A 3 19.55 7.36 17.39
C VAL A 3 18.87 7.88 18.67
N GLY A 4 19.63 8.19 19.72
CA GLY A 4 19.10 8.73 20.98
C GLY A 4 18.52 10.13 20.81
N ASP A 5 19.24 11.00 20.10
CA ASP A 5 18.74 12.34 19.76
C ASP A 5 17.51 12.28 18.84
N TRP A 6 17.49 11.33 17.91
CA TRP A 6 16.33 11.08 17.05
C TRP A 6 15.10 10.66 17.84
N LEU A 7 15.24 9.69 18.75
CA LEU A 7 14.15 9.26 19.64
C LEU A 7 13.62 10.40 20.51
N ARG A 8 14.50 11.23 21.06
CA ARG A 8 14.12 12.40 21.88
C ARG A 8 13.34 13.44 21.09
N ARG A 9 13.75 13.73 19.85
CA ARG A 9 13.01 14.65 18.95
C ARG A 9 11.60 14.15 18.65
N HIS A 10 11.41 12.83 18.64
CA HIS A 10 10.10 12.21 18.45
C HIS A 10 9.36 11.94 19.76
N GLY A 11 9.88 12.36 20.93
CA GLY A 11 9.27 12.16 22.24
C GLY A 11 9.13 10.68 22.61
N LEU A 12 10.15 9.89 22.28
CA LEU A 12 10.24 8.44 22.43
C LEU A 12 11.55 8.03 23.13
N GLU A 13 12.17 8.94 23.88
CA GLU A 13 13.43 8.77 24.60
C GLU A 13 13.43 7.59 25.58
N GLN A 14 12.25 7.20 26.07
CA GLN A 14 12.10 6.03 26.94
C GLN A 14 12.52 4.70 26.27
N TYR A 15 12.59 4.65 24.94
CA TYR A 15 13.04 3.48 24.18
C TYR A 15 14.54 3.50 23.86
N GLU A 16 15.27 4.56 24.25
CA GLU A 16 16.68 4.73 23.94
C GLU A 16 17.55 3.58 24.50
N ALA A 17 17.25 3.13 25.72
CA ALA A 17 17.94 1.98 26.32
C ALA A 17 17.72 0.69 25.50
N ALA A 18 16.47 0.40 25.12
CA ALA A 18 16.14 -0.79 24.34
C ALA A 18 16.77 -0.78 22.95
N PHE A 19 16.77 0.36 22.27
CA PHE A 19 17.43 0.51 20.96
C PHE A 19 18.95 0.35 21.08
N ARG A 20 19.56 0.88 22.14
CA ARG A 20 21.00 0.73 22.40
C ARG A 20 21.39 -0.71 22.74
N GLU A 21 20.63 -1.37 23.62
CA GLU A 21 20.86 -2.76 24.02
C GLU A 21 20.76 -3.73 22.82
N ASN A 22 19.83 -3.46 21.91
CA ASN A 22 19.66 -4.23 20.67
C ASN A 22 20.54 -3.75 19.52
N LYS A 23 21.52 -2.86 19.80
CA LYS A 23 22.50 -2.33 18.83
C LYS A 23 21.86 -1.74 17.57
N ILE A 24 20.73 -1.06 17.73
CA ILE A 24 20.07 -0.34 16.64
C ILE A 24 20.86 0.96 16.39
N ASP A 25 21.58 1.00 15.28
CA ASP A 25 22.31 2.18 14.79
C ASP A 25 21.53 2.90 13.67
N ASP A 26 22.11 3.95 13.08
CA ASP A 26 21.48 4.73 12.02
C ASP A 26 21.37 4.01 10.67
N THR A 27 22.03 2.87 10.50
CA THR A 27 21.92 2.03 9.31
C THR A 27 20.80 1.00 9.45
N VAL A 28 20.58 0.50 10.68
CA VAL A 28 19.53 -0.47 11.01
C VAL A 28 18.21 0.21 11.32
N LEU A 29 18.23 1.42 11.91
CA LEU A 29 17.01 2.17 12.24
C LEU A 29 16.07 2.34 11.03
N PRO A 30 16.55 2.68 9.82
CA PRO A 30 15.73 2.73 8.63
C PRO A 30 15.13 1.39 8.23
N THR A 31 15.64 0.22 8.63
CA THR A 31 15.13 -1.07 8.14
C THR A 31 14.11 -1.73 9.06
N LEU A 32 13.93 -1.22 10.29
CA LEU A 32 13.02 -1.80 11.28
C LEU A 32 11.57 -1.91 10.79
N THR A 33 10.93 -3.01 11.17
CA THR A 33 9.53 -3.34 10.90
C THR A 33 8.66 -3.27 12.14
N ALA A 34 7.35 -3.44 11.98
CA ALA A 34 6.40 -3.45 13.09
C ALA A 34 6.62 -4.62 14.07
N GLU A 35 7.20 -5.72 13.58
CA GLU A 35 7.55 -6.90 14.36
C GLU A 35 8.83 -6.65 15.17
N ASP A 36 9.87 -6.09 14.54
CA ASP A 36 11.10 -5.71 15.24
C ASP A 36 10.83 -4.73 16.40
N LEU A 37 9.96 -3.74 16.19
CA LEU A 37 9.56 -2.81 17.24
C LEU A 37 8.82 -3.50 18.39
N LYS A 38 8.07 -4.57 18.10
CA LYS A 38 7.39 -5.36 19.11
C LYS A 38 8.39 -6.16 19.94
N ASP A 39 9.40 -6.73 19.30
CA ASP A 39 10.49 -7.49 19.93
C ASP A 39 11.42 -6.57 20.75
N LEU A 40 11.61 -5.32 20.32
CA LEU A 40 12.28 -4.25 21.07
C LEU A 40 11.49 -3.78 22.32
N GLY A 41 10.31 -4.34 22.58
CA GLY A 41 9.51 -4.01 23.76
C GLY A 41 8.58 -2.79 23.57
N VAL A 42 8.36 -2.32 22.34
CA VAL A 42 7.38 -1.26 22.06
C VAL A 42 5.97 -1.85 22.06
N GLY A 43 5.43 -2.15 23.24
CA GLY A 43 4.11 -2.78 23.39
C GLY A 43 2.94 -1.89 22.94
N PHE A 44 3.04 -0.58 23.17
CA PHE A 44 1.98 0.36 22.81
C PHE A 44 1.88 0.54 21.29
N VAL A 45 0.72 0.20 20.73
CA VAL A 45 0.43 0.32 19.28
C VAL A 45 0.66 1.74 18.78
N GLY A 46 0.30 2.76 19.56
CA GLY A 46 0.52 4.17 19.21
C GLY A 46 2.00 4.54 19.06
N HIS A 47 2.87 4.04 19.94
CA HIS A 47 4.31 4.29 19.84
C HIS A 47 4.92 3.55 18.66
N ARG A 48 4.47 2.32 18.37
CA ARG A 48 4.89 1.58 17.17
C ARG A 48 4.52 2.33 15.89
N ARG A 49 3.29 2.84 15.77
CA ARG A 49 2.87 3.63 14.61
C ARG A 49 3.73 4.89 14.47
N LYS A 50 3.95 5.62 15.56
CA LYS A 50 4.80 6.83 15.58
C LYS A 50 6.25 6.56 15.14
N LEU A 51 6.84 5.45 15.59
CA LEU A 51 8.18 5.03 15.18
C LEU A 51 8.24 4.66 13.69
N LEU A 52 7.28 3.88 13.20
CA LEU A 52 7.21 3.49 11.78
C LEU A 52 7.04 4.71 10.87
N ASP A 53 6.20 5.67 11.25
CA ASP A 53 6.00 6.90 10.48
C ASP A 53 7.28 7.76 10.45
N ALA A 54 7.99 7.85 11.57
CA ALA A 54 9.26 8.57 11.65
C ALA A 54 10.38 7.87 10.84
N ILE A 55 10.43 6.53 10.86
CA ILE A 55 11.35 5.73 10.05
C ILE A 55 11.06 5.90 8.56
N ALA A 56 9.79 5.92 8.15
CA ALA A 56 9.39 6.17 6.78
C ALA A 56 9.81 7.58 6.31
N ALA A 57 9.64 8.60 7.16
CA ALA A 57 10.11 9.96 6.89
C ALA A 57 11.65 10.03 6.76
N LEU A 58 12.38 9.25 7.56
CA LEU A 58 13.83 9.15 7.48
C LEU A 58 14.29 8.53 6.15
N ARG A 59 13.65 7.44 5.71
CA ARG A 59 13.91 6.82 4.39
C ARG A 59 13.70 7.82 3.24
N ALA A 60 12.62 8.60 3.31
CA ALA A 60 12.31 9.60 2.28
C ALA A 60 13.35 10.73 2.18
N GLN A 61 14.00 11.10 3.29
CA GLN A 61 15.08 12.10 3.30
C GLN A 61 16.38 11.56 2.69
N VAL A 62 16.70 10.28 2.92
CA VAL A 62 17.88 9.63 2.35
C VAL A 62 17.70 9.34 0.85
N ALA A 63 16.45 9.09 0.42
CA ALA A 63 16.11 8.83 -0.99
C ALA A 63 15.92 10.10 -1.84
N ALA A 64 15.97 11.30 -1.24
CA ALA A 64 15.85 12.55 -1.98
C ALA A 64 17.10 12.77 -2.85
N PRO A 65 16.98 12.91 -4.18
CA PRO A 65 18.12 13.28 -5.01
C PRO A 65 18.58 14.69 -4.67
N THR A 66 19.89 14.88 -4.56
CA THR A 66 20.55 16.20 -4.54
C THR A 66 19.99 17.05 -5.69
N PRO A 67 19.43 18.26 -5.43
CA PRO A 67 18.84 19.04 -6.51
C PRO A 67 19.95 19.57 -7.42
N LEU A 68 20.17 18.90 -8.54
CA LEU A 68 20.80 19.50 -9.72
C LEU A 68 19.74 20.38 -10.39
N LEU A 69 20.02 21.68 -10.41
CA LEU A 69 19.22 22.71 -11.07
C LEU A 69 18.91 22.30 -12.52
N SER A 70 17.63 22.07 -12.83
CA SER A 70 17.15 22.05 -14.21
C SER A 70 15.69 22.49 -14.25
N ASP A 71 15.48 23.67 -14.85
CA ASP A 71 14.17 24.23 -15.19
C ASP A 71 13.47 23.33 -16.22
N ALA A 72 12.56 22.48 -15.76
CA ALA A 72 11.49 21.89 -16.56
C ALA A 72 10.30 21.59 -15.65
N PRO A 73 9.05 21.87 -16.06
CA PRO A 73 7.88 21.60 -15.21
C PRO A 73 7.62 20.08 -15.21
N LEU A 74 8.28 19.38 -14.29
CA LEU A 74 8.09 17.96 -14.08
C LEU A 74 6.83 17.74 -13.25
N ALA A 75 5.96 16.92 -13.83
CA ALA A 75 4.77 16.36 -13.23
C ALA A 75 5.04 15.98 -11.77
N ILE A 76 4.26 16.59 -10.87
CA ILE A 76 4.09 16.15 -9.50
C ILE A 76 3.47 14.75 -9.52
N ASP A 77 4.30 13.73 -9.66
CA ASP A 77 4.06 12.45 -9.03
C ASP A 77 4.20 12.66 -7.53
N ASN A 78 3.15 13.27 -6.96
CA ASN A 78 2.79 13.04 -5.59
C ASN A 78 2.55 11.54 -5.47
N ALA A 79 3.60 10.80 -5.10
CA ALA A 79 3.44 9.65 -4.24
C ALA A 79 2.60 10.16 -3.07
N ALA A 80 1.28 9.93 -3.18
CA ALA A 80 0.32 10.38 -2.20
C ALA A 80 0.86 9.91 -0.85
N LYS A 81 1.20 10.89 -0.01
CA LYS A 81 1.45 10.61 1.40
C LYS A 81 0.28 9.76 1.87
N ASP A 82 0.58 8.67 2.56
CA ASP A 82 -0.37 7.73 3.17
C ASP A 82 -1.11 8.41 4.36
N THR A 83 -1.61 9.62 4.12
CA THR A 83 -2.45 10.41 5.00
C THR A 83 -3.88 10.02 4.68
N ALA A 84 -4.62 9.60 5.70
CA ALA A 84 -6.04 9.31 5.56
C ALA A 84 -6.75 10.50 4.90
N GLU A 85 -7.39 10.25 3.76
CA GLU A 85 -8.16 11.24 3.02
C GLU A 85 -9.61 10.77 2.85
N ARG A 86 -10.54 11.73 2.83
CA ARG A 86 -11.94 11.49 2.45
C ARG A 86 -12.12 11.93 1.01
N ARG A 87 -12.44 10.99 0.12
CA ARG A 87 -12.66 11.25 -1.31
C ARG A 87 -13.84 10.46 -1.83
N GLN A 88 -14.51 11.00 -2.85
CA GLN A 88 -15.48 10.25 -3.64
C GLN A 88 -14.75 9.29 -4.59
N VAL A 89 -15.14 8.02 -4.55
CA VAL A 89 -14.60 6.96 -5.42
C VAL A 89 -15.75 6.16 -6.01
N THR A 90 -15.54 5.60 -7.20
CA THR A 90 -16.47 4.62 -7.76
C THR A 90 -15.93 3.22 -7.49
N VAL A 91 -16.77 2.36 -6.92
CA VAL A 91 -16.40 0.98 -6.56
C VAL A 91 -17.14 0.03 -7.47
N MET A 92 -16.41 -0.90 -8.09
CA MET A 92 -16.97 -1.99 -8.89
C MET A 92 -16.58 -3.33 -8.25
N PHE A 93 -17.55 -4.22 -8.14
CA PHE A 93 -17.34 -5.62 -7.80
C PHE A 93 -17.68 -6.48 -9.01
N SER A 94 -16.80 -7.42 -9.35
CA SER A 94 -17.02 -8.42 -10.39
C SER A 94 -16.87 -9.80 -9.80
N ASP A 95 -17.79 -10.71 -10.09
CA ASP A 95 -17.80 -12.06 -9.53
C ASP A 95 -18.14 -13.10 -10.59
N LEU A 96 -17.63 -14.32 -10.44
CA LEU A 96 -17.86 -15.39 -11.40
C LEU A 96 -19.14 -16.16 -11.05
N VAL A 97 -20.19 -15.96 -11.85
CA VAL A 97 -21.47 -16.63 -11.61
C VAL A 97 -21.32 -18.16 -11.61
N GLY A 98 -21.77 -18.79 -10.52
CA GLY A 98 -21.78 -20.26 -10.39
C GLY A 98 -20.45 -20.88 -9.97
N SER A 99 -19.45 -20.07 -9.59
CA SER A 99 -18.15 -20.53 -9.11
C SER A 99 -18.22 -21.52 -7.95
N THR A 100 -19.15 -21.33 -7.00
CA THR A 100 -19.31 -22.21 -5.84
C THR A 100 -19.80 -23.61 -6.24
N ALA A 101 -20.66 -23.70 -7.26
CA ALA A 101 -21.09 -24.99 -7.78
C ALA A 101 -19.98 -25.66 -8.59
N LEU A 102 -19.19 -24.86 -9.30
CA LEU A 102 -18.04 -25.30 -10.08
C LEU A 102 -16.95 -25.87 -9.16
N SER A 103 -16.68 -25.21 -8.03
CA SER A 103 -15.67 -25.62 -7.05
C SER A 103 -15.97 -26.96 -6.37
N ALA A 104 -17.24 -27.38 -6.36
CA ALA A 104 -17.63 -28.69 -5.83
C ALA A 104 -17.41 -29.84 -6.82
N ARG A 105 -17.15 -29.53 -8.10
CA ARG A 105 -17.07 -30.52 -9.19
C ARG A 105 -15.71 -30.57 -9.89
N MET A 106 -14.90 -29.53 -9.75
CA MET A 106 -13.56 -29.45 -10.33
C MET A 106 -12.51 -29.78 -9.29
N ASP A 107 -11.39 -30.35 -9.76
CA ASP A 107 -10.18 -30.42 -8.95
C ASP A 107 -9.70 -29.00 -8.59
N PRO A 108 -9.15 -28.78 -7.38
CA PRO A 108 -8.72 -27.46 -6.92
C PRO A 108 -7.69 -26.79 -7.83
N GLU A 109 -6.79 -27.58 -8.43
CA GLU A 109 -5.78 -27.11 -9.38
C GLU A 109 -6.42 -26.52 -10.64
N ASP A 110 -7.39 -27.22 -11.23
CA ASP A 110 -8.10 -26.78 -12.42
C ASP A 110 -8.98 -25.55 -12.12
N LEU A 111 -9.67 -25.55 -10.98
CA LEU A 111 -10.46 -24.41 -10.54
C LEU A 111 -9.58 -23.15 -10.38
N ARG A 112 -8.38 -23.31 -9.82
CA ARG A 112 -7.43 -22.21 -9.67
C ARG A 112 -7.02 -21.64 -11.02
N GLU A 113 -6.82 -22.47 -12.04
CA GLU A 113 -6.50 -22.00 -13.39
C GLU A 113 -7.65 -21.20 -14.00
N VAL A 114 -8.89 -21.66 -13.84
CA VAL A 114 -10.09 -20.93 -14.30
C VAL A 114 -10.21 -19.58 -13.61
N ILE A 115 -10.09 -19.54 -12.28
CA ILE A 115 -10.17 -18.29 -11.51
C ILE A 115 -9.04 -17.34 -11.91
N ALA A 116 -7.81 -17.84 -12.09
CA ALA A 116 -6.68 -17.02 -12.51
C ALA A 116 -6.87 -16.41 -13.91
N ALA A 117 -7.42 -17.19 -14.85
CA ALA A 117 -7.73 -16.70 -16.19
C ALA A 117 -8.81 -15.61 -16.17
N TYR A 118 -9.87 -15.82 -15.39
CA TYR A 118 -10.93 -14.82 -15.18
C TYR A 118 -10.38 -13.54 -14.53
N GLN A 119 -9.63 -13.65 -13.43
CA GLN A 119 -9.05 -12.50 -12.73
C GLN A 119 -8.09 -11.72 -13.64
N LYS A 120 -7.32 -12.40 -14.48
CA LYS A 120 -6.44 -11.76 -15.48
C LYS A 120 -7.25 -10.95 -16.49
N CYS A 121 -8.32 -11.51 -17.03
CA CYS A 121 -9.19 -10.82 -17.99
C CYS A 121 -9.81 -9.55 -17.36
N VAL A 122 -10.36 -9.67 -16.15
CA VAL A 122 -10.90 -8.52 -15.39
C VAL A 122 -9.81 -7.46 -15.15
N ALA A 123 -8.62 -7.87 -14.70
CA ALA A 123 -7.52 -6.95 -14.44
C ALA A 123 -7.06 -6.19 -15.70
N GLU A 124 -7.03 -6.85 -16.85
CA GLU A 124 -6.70 -6.22 -18.14
C GLU A 124 -7.76 -5.21 -18.56
N ALA A 125 -9.05 -5.55 -18.48
CA ALA A 125 -10.16 -4.65 -18.77
C ALA A 125 -10.13 -3.42 -17.84
N VAL A 126 -10.02 -3.65 -16.52
CA VAL A 126 -9.95 -2.59 -15.51
C VAL A 126 -8.76 -1.64 -15.74
N ARG A 127 -7.57 -2.18 -16.00
CA ARG A 127 -6.37 -1.37 -16.26
C ARG A 127 -6.52 -0.53 -17.52
N ARG A 128 -7.16 -1.05 -18.57
CA ARG A 128 -7.41 -0.32 -19.82
C ARG A 128 -8.25 0.94 -19.60
N PHE A 129 -9.22 0.88 -18.70
CA PHE A 129 -10.02 2.04 -18.29
C PHE A 129 -9.48 2.73 -17.03
N GLY A 130 -8.23 2.45 -16.65
CA GLY A 130 -7.49 3.01 -15.52
C GLY A 130 -8.23 2.98 -14.18
N GLY A 131 -8.92 1.87 -13.93
CA GLY A 131 -9.29 1.45 -12.58
C GLY A 131 -8.13 0.72 -11.88
N PHE A 132 -8.27 0.58 -10.57
CA PHE A 132 -7.30 -0.04 -9.68
C PHE A 132 -7.91 -1.28 -9.02
N VAL A 133 -7.31 -2.45 -9.25
CA VAL A 133 -7.73 -3.68 -8.56
C VAL A 133 -7.24 -3.62 -7.11
N ALA A 134 -8.17 -3.43 -6.18
CA ALA A 134 -7.88 -3.26 -4.77
C ALA A 134 -7.72 -4.59 -4.03
N LYS A 135 -8.54 -5.60 -4.38
CA LYS A 135 -8.52 -6.89 -3.69
C LYS A 135 -9.11 -8.01 -4.55
N TYR A 136 -8.52 -9.20 -4.44
CA TYR A 136 -9.10 -10.46 -4.89
C TYR A 136 -9.74 -11.20 -3.71
N MET A 137 -10.94 -11.73 -3.90
CA MET A 137 -11.76 -12.36 -2.86
C MET A 137 -12.36 -13.66 -3.39
N GLY A 138 -11.55 -14.72 -3.46
CA GLY A 138 -11.95 -15.94 -4.15
C GLY A 138 -12.06 -15.68 -5.64
N ASP A 139 -13.26 -15.81 -6.18
CA ASP A 139 -13.63 -15.42 -7.54
C ASP A 139 -14.11 -13.96 -7.67
N GLY A 140 -14.25 -13.25 -6.56
CA GLY A 140 -14.59 -11.83 -6.56
C GLY A 140 -13.38 -10.93 -6.81
N VAL A 141 -13.58 -9.84 -7.55
CA VAL A 141 -12.61 -8.78 -7.80
C VAL A 141 -13.19 -7.44 -7.37
N LEU A 142 -12.50 -6.76 -6.44
CA LEU A 142 -12.83 -5.41 -5.98
C LEU A 142 -11.98 -4.38 -6.70
N VAL A 143 -12.64 -3.42 -7.33
CA VAL A 143 -12.01 -2.41 -8.18
C VAL A 143 -12.41 -1.01 -7.75
N TYR A 144 -11.45 -0.10 -7.69
CA TYR A 144 -11.65 1.32 -7.43
C TYR A 144 -11.35 2.14 -8.68
N PHE A 145 -12.24 3.07 -8.99
CA PHE A 145 -11.98 4.17 -9.92
C PHE A 145 -11.96 5.47 -9.11
N GLY A 146 -10.98 6.31 -9.39
CA GLY A 146 -10.66 7.51 -8.61
C GLY A 146 -9.59 7.36 -7.55
N TYR A 147 -8.92 6.20 -7.55
CA TYR A 147 -7.76 5.89 -6.73
C TYR A 147 -6.65 5.24 -7.58
N PRO A 148 -5.36 5.61 -7.42
CA PRO A 148 -4.85 6.67 -6.54
C PRO A 148 -5.06 8.09 -7.09
N LYS A 149 -5.28 8.22 -8.40
CA LYS A 149 -5.57 9.49 -9.08
C LYS A 149 -7.06 9.55 -9.46
N ALA A 150 -7.70 10.68 -9.18
CA ALA A 150 -9.12 10.91 -9.45
C ALA A 150 -9.35 11.58 -10.80
N HIS A 151 -10.47 11.23 -11.45
CA HIS A 151 -10.95 11.79 -12.70
C HIS A 151 -12.45 12.10 -12.58
N GLU A 152 -12.93 13.10 -13.32
CA GLU A 152 -14.35 13.47 -13.29
C GLU A 152 -15.26 12.37 -13.87
N ASP A 153 -14.72 11.53 -14.76
CA ASP A 153 -15.40 10.48 -15.49
C ASP A 153 -15.23 9.08 -14.88
N ASP A 154 -14.73 8.96 -13.63
CA ASP A 154 -14.45 7.67 -13.00
C ASP A 154 -15.67 6.72 -12.94
N ALA A 155 -16.88 7.26 -12.82
CA ALA A 155 -18.11 6.46 -12.87
C ALA A 155 -18.37 5.88 -14.28
N GLU A 156 -18.15 6.68 -15.32
CA GLU A 156 -18.30 6.23 -16.71
C GLU A 156 -17.21 5.22 -17.07
N ARG A 157 -15.97 5.44 -16.63
CA ARG A 157 -14.85 4.51 -16.83
C ARG A 157 -15.12 3.16 -16.16
N ALA A 158 -15.73 3.16 -14.97
CA ALA A 158 -16.16 1.93 -14.30
C ALA A 158 -17.20 1.15 -15.12
N VAL A 159 -18.21 1.84 -15.65
CA VAL A 159 -19.24 1.19 -16.49
C VAL A 159 -18.63 0.65 -17.79
N ARG A 160 -17.77 1.43 -18.46
CA ARG A 160 -17.08 0.98 -19.68
C ARG A 160 -16.17 -0.23 -19.41
N ALA A 161 -15.52 -0.29 -18.25
CA ALA A 161 -14.75 -1.45 -17.84
C ALA A 161 -15.62 -2.69 -17.61
N GLY A 162 -16.79 -2.53 -17.01
CA GLY A 162 -17.73 -3.64 -16.80
C GLY A 162 -18.40 -4.17 -18.07
N LEU A 163 -18.35 -3.41 -19.18
CA LEU A 163 -18.89 -3.80 -20.48
C LEU A 163 -17.85 -4.41 -21.44
N ALA A 164 -16.57 -4.31 -21.12
CA ALA A 164 -15.46 -4.74 -21.96
C ALA A 164 -15.09 -6.21 -21.75
#